data_AF-A0A1H7V1C8-F1
#
_entry.id   AF-A0A1H7V1C8-F1
#
_cell.length_a   1.000
_cell.length_b   1.000
_cell.length_c   1.000
_cell.angle_alpha   90.00
_cell.angle_beta   90.00
_cell.angle_gamma   90.00
#
_symmetry.space_group_name_H-M   'P 1'
#
loop_
_entity.id
_entity.type
_entity.pdbx_description
1 polymer ?
#
loop_
_entity_poly.entity_id
_entity_poly.type
_entity_poly.pdbx_seq_one_letter_code
_entity_poly.pdbx_strand_id
1 'polypeptide(L)'
;MKSNESGLYPHEILLLSYAPTYYIEKNSFPKFWWYRYGVKNVDKSLKSLKKRGFLKVGSIEASIQNETAEDLKEILRAHHLETSGKKAELVQRLVDEMPRDKLDDLFRDRTYELTDKGQAVLSAEEHIPYIHRRSIEDLDIWSLNEKVKANPGYSYRDIVWEYMNKKSLKYYKHSDFGMYRNCRLSMAEFLEEEGKDDSAFINLAEVVRIDLNGLSNGFNMEDLSDQADRFFPYSESQAKMAPGIMKKIQKYQTEKDMSDDELKLKLIDLMNRLQLPFSLFTVEEAAESVVMEIHEDKEGLEKIYRKAKERFEGEYDN
;
A
#
# COMPACT_ATOMS: atom_id res chain seq x y z
N MET A 1 10.52 -15.38 21.94
CA MET A 1 9.65 -15.41 20.75
C MET A 1 9.27 -16.85 20.47
N LYS A 2 7.99 -17.15 20.28
CA LYS A 2 7.50 -18.54 20.17
C LYS A 2 7.12 -18.87 18.74
N SER A 3 7.49 -20.08 18.29
CA SER A 3 6.97 -20.63 17.04
C SER A 3 5.46 -20.80 17.09
N ASN A 4 4.81 -20.93 15.93
CA ASN A 4 3.43 -21.39 15.85
C ASN A 4 3.31 -22.90 16.15
N GLU A 5 2.10 -23.45 16.06
CA GLU A 5 1.81 -24.86 16.32
C GLU A 5 2.53 -25.81 15.36
N SER A 6 2.84 -25.34 14.15
CA SER A 6 3.67 -26.06 13.16
C SER A 6 5.18 -25.93 13.42
N GLY A 7 5.58 -25.26 14.50
CA GLY A 7 6.97 -25.03 14.88
C GLY A 7 7.68 -23.98 14.03
N LEU A 8 6.96 -23.14 13.29
CA LEU A 8 7.54 -22.10 12.42
C LEU A 8 7.58 -20.74 13.12
N TYR A 9 8.70 -20.02 12.93
CA TYR A 9 8.80 -18.60 13.33
C TYR A 9 8.29 -17.69 12.21
N PRO A 10 7.79 -16.48 12.51
CA PRO A 10 7.37 -15.49 11.50
C PRO A 10 8.33 -15.28 10.33
N HIS A 11 9.65 -15.21 10.54
CA HIS A 11 10.59 -15.11 9.41
C HIS A 11 10.63 -16.38 8.53
N GLU A 12 10.37 -17.57 9.10
CA GLU A 12 10.26 -18.82 8.34
C GLU A 12 8.94 -18.87 7.56
N ILE A 13 7.85 -18.34 8.14
CA ILE A 13 6.56 -18.20 7.45
C ILE A 13 6.70 -17.22 6.28
N LEU A 14 7.38 -16.09 6.50
CA LEU A 14 7.70 -15.16 5.43
C LEU A 14 8.58 -15.84 4.37
N LEU A 15 9.60 -16.59 4.78
CA LEU A 15 10.45 -17.30 3.82
C LEU A 15 9.67 -18.35 3.01
N LEU A 16 8.70 -19.02 3.66
CA LEU A 16 7.81 -19.96 3.02
C LEU A 16 6.99 -19.28 1.89
N SER A 17 6.58 -18.02 2.06
CA SER A 17 5.86 -17.28 1.00
C SER A 17 6.77 -16.87 -0.18
N TYR A 18 8.08 -16.73 0.04
CA TYR A 18 9.06 -16.41 -1.01
C TYR A 18 9.64 -17.66 -1.68
N ALA A 19 9.57 -18.83 -1.02
CA ALA A 19 10.19 -20.06 -1.49
C ALA A 19 9.88 -20.40 -2.96
N PRO A 20 8.65 -20.22 -3.48
CA PRO A 20 8.36 -20.48 -4.89
C PRO A 20 9.19 -19.67 -5.90
N THR A 21 9.74 -18.53 -5.47
CA THR A 21 10.59 -17.67 -6.32
C THR A 21 12.06 -18.07 -6.33
N TYR A 22 12.45 -19.04 -5.49
CA TYR A 22 13.83 -19.47 -5.32
C TYR A 22 14.06 -20.83 -5.97
N TYR A 23 15.18 -20.95 -6.69
CA TYR A 23 15.68 -22.21 -7.20
C TYR A 23 16.25 -23.08 -6.07
N ILE A 24 16.52 -24.35 -6.30
CA ILE A 24 17.07 -25.25 -5.26
C ILE A 24 18.59 -25.08 -5.14
N GLU A 25 19.27 -24.85 -6.26
CA GLU A 25 20.74 -24.88 -6.32
C GLU A 25 21.38 -23.50 -6.45
N LYS A 26 20.70 -22.54 -7.10
CA LYS A 26 21.27 -21.25 -7.46
C LYS A 26 20.35 -20.09 -7.10
N ASN A 27 20.62 -19.41 -6.00
CA ASN A 27 19.87 -18.22 -5.60
C ASN A 27 20.76 -17.04 -5.28
N SER A 28 20.18 -15.86 -5.49
CA SER A 28 20.55 -14.64 -4.80
C SER A 28 19.38 -14.23 -3.91
N PHE A 29 19.66 -13.84 -2.67
CA PHE A 29 18.63 -13.48 -1.72
C PHE A 29 18.58 -11.97 -1.50
N PRO A 30 17.38 -11.37 -1.41
CA PRO A 30 17.23 -9.98 -1.03
C PRO A 30 17.93 -9.69 0.31
N LYS A 31 18.64 -8.56 0.40
CA LYS A 31 19.39 -8.17 1.61
C LYS A 31 18.49 -8.04 2.86
N PHE A 32 17.18 -7.82 2.69
CA PHE A 32 16.24 -7.62 3.80
C PHE A 32 16.15 -8.83 4.74
N TRP A 33 16.40 -10.03 4.24
CA TRP A 33 16.49 -11.23 5.07
C TRP A 33 17.46 -11.04 6.23
N TRP A 34 18.63 -10.47 5.93
CA TRP A 34 19.63 -10.17 6.94
C TRP A 34 19.26 -8.92 7.75
N TYR A 35 19.10 -7.77 7.09
CA TYR A 35 19.04 -6.50 7.82
C TYR A 35 17.72 -6.25 8.56
N ARG A 36 16.59 -6.82 8.11
CA ARG A 36 15.29 -6.71 8.82
C ARG A 36 15.02 -7.88 9.75
N TYR A 37 15.43 -9.09 9.36
CA TYR A 37 14.97 -10.32 10.03
C TYR A 37 16.09 -11.18 10.61
N GLY A 38 17.36 -10.78 10.47
CA GLY A 38 18.50 -11.51 11.02
C GLY A 38 18.77 -12.88 10.38
N VAL A 39 18.16 -13.17 9.23
CA VAL A 39 18.31 -14.44 8.51
C VAL A 39 19.58 -14.38 7.64
N LYS A 40 20.71 -14.84 8.20
CA LYS A 40 22.01 -14.87 7.51
C LYS A 40 22.08 -15.90 6.38
N ASN A 41 21.49 -17.08 6.60
CA ASN A 41 21.63 -18.22 5.69
C ASN A 41 20.24 -18.70 5.26
N VAL A 42 19.72 -18.05 4.23
CA VAL A 42 18.38 -18.32 3.69
C VAL A 42 18.30 -19.74 3.10
N ASP A 43 19.35 -20.21 2.40
CA ASP A 43 19.43 -21.57 1.87
C ASP A 43 19.26 -22.64 2.95
N LYS A 44 19.94 -22.47 4.10
CA LYS A 44 19.82 -23.40 5.23
C LYS A 44 18.38 -23.45 5.74
N SER A 45 17.71 -22.29 5.80
CA SER A 45 16.31 -22.22 6.21
C SER A 45 15.38 -22.88 5.18
N LEU A 46 15.57 -22.67 3.88
CA LEU A 46 14.81 -23.35 2.83
C LEU A 46 14.98 -24.88 2.87
N LYS A 47 16.22 -25.36 3.04
CA LYS A 47 16.53 -26.79 3.22
C LYS A 47 15.87 -27.37 4.46
N SER A 48 15.81 -26.60 5.55
CA SER A 48 15.09 -26.97 6.78
C SER A 48 13.58 -27.07 6.54
N LEU A 49 12.97 -26.07 5.89
CA LEU A 49 11.54 -26.06 5.54
C LEU A 49 11.17 -27.26 4.65
N LYS A 50 12.00 -27.58 3.66
CA LYS A 50 11.86 -28.79 2.83
C LYS A 50 11.96 -30.07 3.67
N LYS A 51 12.99 -30.19 4.52
CA LYS A 51 13.17 -31.36 5.41
C LYS A 51 11.99 -31.55 6.37
N ARG A 52 11.37 -30.46 6.84
CA ARG A 52 10.20 -30.45 7.74
C ARG A 52 8.87 -30.65 7.01
N GLY A 53 8.91 -30.84 5.69
CA GLY A 53 7.76 -31.16 4.85
C GLY A 53 6.85 -29.96 4.55
N PHE A 54 7.35 -28.72 4.63
CA PHE A 54 6.59 -27.55 4.19
C PHE A 54 6.83 -27.25 2.69
N LEU A 55 8.01 -27.63 2.19
CA LEU A 55 8.42 -27.46 0.80
C LEU A 55 8.75 -28.81 0.15
N LYS A 56 8.57 -28.87 -1.16
CA LYS A 56 9.02 -29.97 -2.03
C LYS A 56 9.82 -29.41 -3.21
N VAL A 57 10.41 -30.32 -4.00
CA VAL A 57 10.99 -29.96 -5.30
C VAL A 57 9.85 -29.59 -6.23
N GLY A 58 9.92 -28.42 -6.86
CA GLY A 58 8.89 -27.94 -7.76
C GLY A 58 8.83 -28.68 -9.08
N SER A 59 7.67 -28.61 -9.72
CA SER A 59 7.48 -29.12 -11.08
C SER A 59 8.29 -28.34 -12.12
N ILE A 60 8.34 -28.85 -13.35
CA ILE A 60 8.92 -28.07 -14.46
C ILE A 60 8.14 -26.79 -14.70
N GLU A 61 6.82 -26.88 -14.65
CA GLU A 61 5.92 -25.77 -14.88
C GLU A 61 6.16 -24.68 -13.84
N ALA A 62 6.38 -25.06 -12.57
CA ALA A 62 6.77 -24.12 -11.52
C ALA A 62 8.12 -23.44 -11.81
N SER A 63 9.04 -24.12 -12.49
CA SER A 63 10.33 -23.55 -12.89
C SER A 63 10.16 -22.58 -14.06
N ILE A 64 9.40 -22.97 -15.08
CA ILE A 64 9.05 -22.11 -16.23
C ILE A 64 8.30 -20.86 -15.77
N GLN A 65 7.34 -21.01 -14.84
CA GLN A 65 6.57 -19.92 -14.26
C GLN A 65 7.45 -18.91 -13.50
N ASN A 66 8.64 -19.31 -13.05
CA ASN A 66 9.56 -18.44 -12.31
C ASN A 66 10.41 -17.53 -13.22
N GLU A 67 10.56 -17.89 -14.50
CA GLU A 67 11.32 -17.10 -15.47
C GLU A 67 10.68 -15.74 -15.77
N THR A 68 11.42 -14.78 -16.32
CA THR A 68 10.82 -13.50 -16.70
C THR A 68 10.00 -13.65 -17.98
N ALA A 69 9.04 -12.75 -18.20
CA ALA A 69 8.25 -12.77 -19.43
C ALA A 69 9.12 -12.57 -20.69
N GLU A 70 10.24 -11.87 -20.58
CA GLU A 70 11.17 -11.66 -21.70
C GLU A 70 11.98 -12.94 -21.97
N ASP A 71 12.51 -13.61 -20.94
CA ASP A 71 13.22 -14.89 -21.10
C ASP A 71 12.33 -15.95 -21.77
N LEU A 72 11.05 -16.03 -21.35
CA LEU A 72 10.08 -16.93 -21.95
C LEU A 72 9.83 -16.62 -23.43
N LYS A 73 9.74 -15.33 -23.81
CA LYS A 73 9.58 -14.92 -25.21
C LYS A 73 10.82 -15.25 -26.05
N GLU A 74 12.01 -15.14 -25.49
CA GLU A 74 13.25 -15.52 -26.18
C GLU A 74 13.26 -17.02 -26.50
N ILE A 75 12.90 -17.86 -25.52
CA ILE A 75 12.81 -19.32 -25.69
C ILE A 75 11.74 -19.65 -26.75
N LEU A 76 10.53 -19.09 -26.62
CA LEU A 76 9.45 -19.29 -27.59
C LEU A 76 9.90 -18.90 -29.02
N ARG A 77 10.56 -17.76 -29.18
CA ARG A 77 11.08 -17.30 -30.48
C ARG A 77 12.14 -18.25 -31.05
N ALA A 78 13.05 -18.75 -30.22
CA ALA A 78 14.07 -19.72 -30.63
C ALA A 78 13.48 -21.05 -31.12
N HIS A 79 12.27 -21.38 -30.65
CA HIS A 79 11.51 -22.57 -31.07
C HIS A 79 10.43 -22.28 -32.12
N HIS A 80 10.43 -21.08 -32.71
CA HIS A 80 9.45 -20.65 -33.72
C HIS A 80 7.98 -20.68 -33.23
N LEU A 81 7.77 -20.46 -31.93
CA LEU A 81 6.46 -20.36 -31.29
C LEU A 81 6.03 -18.91 -31.13
N GLU A 82 4.72 -18.70 -31.00
CA GLU A 82 4.14 -17.38 -30.81
C GLU A 82 4.59 -16.76 -29.46
N THR A 83 4.90 -15.45 -29.47
CA THR A 83 5.41 -14.70 -28.30
C THR A 83 4.42 -13.67 -27.77
N SER A 84 3.22 -13.61 -28.34
CA SER A 84 2.13 -12.75 -27.87
C SER A 84 1.49 -13.35 -26.61
N GLY A 85 0.86 -12.49 -25.82
CA GLY A 85 0.06 -12.89 -24.66
C GLY A 85 0.65 -12.51 -23.31
N LYS A 86 -0.12 -12.82 -22.26
CA LYS A 86 0.30 -12.66 -20.86
C LYS A 86 1.28 -13.76 -20.48
N LYS A 87 2.08 -13.54 -19.43
CA LYS A 87 3.08 -14.51 -18.95
C LYS A 87 2.50 -15.93 -18.79
N ALA A 88 1.31 -16.07 -18.19
CA ALA A 88 0.67 -17.37 -18.01
C ALA A 88 0.39 -18.09 -19.33
N GLU A 89 0.00 -17.35 -20.37
CA GLU A 89 -0.23 -17.90 -21.72
C GLU A 89 1.10 -18.35 -22.35
N LEU A 90 2.18 -17.60 -22.16
CA LEU A 90 3.53 -17.97 -22.62
C LEU A 90 4.01 -19.27 -21.96
N VAL A 91 3.79 -19.42 -20.65
CA VAL A 91 4.14 -20.63 -19.88
C VAL A 91 3.35 -21.82 -20.39
N GLN A 92 2.03 -21.68 -20.52
CA GLN A 92 1.16 -22.75 -21.02
C GLN A 92 1.58 -23.21 -22.42
N ARG A 93 1.91 -22.26 -23.31
CA ARG A 93 2.39 -22.56 -24.66
C ARG A 93 3.66 -23.41 -24.67
N LEU A 94 4.63 -23.09 -23.82
CA LEU A 94 5.84 -23.92 -23.69
C LEU A 94 5.51 -25.34 -23.20
N VAL A 95 4.62 -25.46 -22.21
CA VAL A 95 4.24 -26.76 -21.64
C VAL A 95 3.47 -27.63 -22.64
N ASP A 96 2.60 -27.03 -23.45
CA ASP A 96 1.74 -27.76 -24.39
C ASP A 96 2.45 -28.12 -25.70
N GLU A 97 3.31 -27.23 -26.21
CA GLU A 97 3.90 -27.39 -27.54
C GLU A 97 5.30 -27.99 -27.54
N MET A 98 6.02 -27.96 -26.40
CA MET A 98 7.37 -28.50 -26.32
C MET A 98 7.43 -29.89 -25.67
N PRO A 99 8.20 -30.83 -26.26
CA PRO A 99 8.50 -32.11 -25.63
C PRO A 99 9.11 -31.94 -24.23
N ARG A 100 8.69 -32.82 -23.31
CA ARG A 100 9.07 -32.73 -21.89
C ARG A 100 10.56 -32.83 -21.64
N ASP A 101 11.26 -33.69 -22.38
CA ASP A 101 12.72 -33.85 -22.35
C ASP A 101 13.46 -32.56 -22.71
N LYS A 102 13.00 -31.85 -23.75
CA LYS A 102 13.57 -30.55 -24.13
C LYS A 102 13.35 -29.50 -23.05
N LEU A 103 12.17 -29.47 -22.45
CA LEU A 103 11.90 -28.57 -21.34
C LEU A 103 12.79 -28.90 -20.14
N ASP A 104 12.97 -30.19 -19.81
CA ASP A 104 13.84 -30.61 -18.71
C ASP A 104 15.31 -30.18 -18.95
N ASP A 105 15.74 -30.16 -20.21
CA ASP A 105 17.07 -29.67 -20.61
C ASP A 105 17.21 -28.14 -20.53
N LEU A 106 16.16 -27.38 -20.85
CA LEU A 106 16.16 -25.92 -20.77
C LEU A 106 16.03 -25.42 -19.32
N PHE A 107 15.18 -26.08 -18.52
CA PHE A 107 14.84 -25.70 -17.16
C PHE A 107 15.38 -26.73 -16.17
N ARG A 108 16.70 -26.89 -16.13
CA ARG A 108 17.39 -27.87 -15.28
C ARG A 108 17.24 -27.55 -13.79
N ASP A 109 17.37 -26.27 -13.45
CA ASP A 109 17.25 -25.79 -12.09
C ASP A 109 15.78 -25.78 -11.67
N ARG A 110 15.42 -26.55 -10.64
CA ARG A 110 14.07 -26.56 -10.08
C ARG A 110 13.88 -25.49 -9.02
N THR A 111 12.67 -24.97 -8.91
CA THR A 111 12.26 -24.11 -7.79
C THR A 111 11.78 -24.93 -6.59
N TYR A 112 11.65 -24.28 -5.43
CA TYR A 112 10.87 -24.85 -4.34
C TYR A 112 9.38 -24.72 -4.67
N GLU A 113 8.58 -25.67 -4.20
CA GLU A 113 7.12 -25.60 -4.30
C GLU A 113 6.52 -25.89 -2.92
N LEU A 114 5.38 -25.25 -2.63
CA LEU A 114 4.65 -25.49 -1.39
C LEU A 114 4.06 -26.91 -1.42
N THR A 115 4.10 -27.55 -0.27
CA THR A 115 3.26 -28.72 0.01
C THR A 115 1.90 -28.26 0.55
N ASP A 116 0.91 -29.14 0.63
CA ASP A 116 -0.38 -28.83 1.27
C ASP A 116 -0.19 -28.32 2.71
N LYS A 117 0.77 -28.90 3.44
CA LYS A 117 1.16 -28.46 4.78
C LYS A 117 1.74 -27.04 4.77
N GLY A 118 2.59 -26.72 3.79
CA GLY A 118 3.15 -25.38 3.61
C GLY A 118 2.07 -24.36 3.27
N GLN A 119 1.17 -24.71 2.36
CA GLN A 119 0.05 -23.87 1.96
C GLN A 119 -0.90 -23.60 3.13
N ALA A 120 -1.25 -24.63 3.91
CA ALA A 120 -2.11 -24.48 5.08
C ALA A 120 -1.54 -23.51 6.12
N VAL A 121 -0.23 -23.56 6.39
CA VAL A 121 0.41 -22.61 7.31
C VAL A 121 0.40 -21.20 6.74
N LEU A 122 0.71 -21.01 5.46
CA LEU A 122 0.69 -19.68 4.85
C LEU A 122 -0.69 -19.05 4.86
N SER A 123 -1.73 -19.84 4.60
CA SER A 123 -3.12 -19.38 4.66
C SER A 123 -3.54 -19.02 6.09
N ALA A 124 -3.10 -19.78 7.10
CA ALA A 124 -3.43 -19.49 8.51
C ALA A 124 -2.68 -18.26 9.08
N GLU A 125 -1.55 -17.89 8.49
CA GLU A 125 -0.65 -16.84 9.01
C GLU A 125 -0.41 -15.75 7.94
N GLU A 126 -1.43 -15.46 7.14
CA GLU A 126 -1.37 -14.56 5.99
C GLU A 126 -1.00 -13.11 6.35
N HIS A 127 -1.19 -12.72 7.62
CA HIS A 127 -0.77 -11.43 8.15
C HIS A 127 0.73 -11.20 8.05
N ILE A 128 1.54 -12.27 8.07
CA ILE A 128 3.00 -12.19 7.99
C ILE A 128 3.48 -11.66 6.63
N PRO A 129 3.20 -12.32 5.48
CA PRO A 129 3.58 -11.79 4.18
C PRO A 129 2.86 -10.49 3.86
N TYR A 130 1.63 -10.30 4.36
CA TYR A 130 0.89 -9.07 4.20
C TYR A 130 1.63 -7.85 4.78
N ILE A 131 2.00 -7.89 6.07
CA ILE A 131 2.61 -6.73 6.72
C ILE A 131 4.02 -6.44 6.21
N HIS A 132 4.75 -7.48 5.78
CA HIS A 132 6.03 -7.30 5.12
C HIS A 132 5.93 -6.45 3.85
N ARG A 133 4.92 -6.73 3.01
CA ARG A 133 4.71 -6.00 1.74
C ARG A 133 4.18 -4.60 1.98
N ARG A 134 3.25 -4.45 2.92
CA ARG A 134 2.54 -3.20 3.13
C ARG A 134 3.28 -2.17 3.98
N SER A 135 4.18 -2.64 4.86
CA SER A 135 5.01 -1.79 5.71
C SER A 135 4.25 -0.67 6.43
N ILE A 136 3.61 -1.00 7.56
CA ILE A 136 3.00 0.00 8.42
C ILE A 136 4.03 0.38 9.48
N GLU A 137 4.23 1.68 9.69
CA GLU A 137 5.26 2.18 10.61
C GLU A 137 5.07 1.63 12.04
N ASP A 138 6.16 1.13 12.61
CA ASP A 138 6.23 0.43 13.91
C ASP A 138 5.40 -0.86 14.01
N LEU A 139 4.98 -1.43 12.87
CA LEU A 139 4.25 -2.69 12.79
C LEU A 139 4.91 -3.62 11.77
N ASP A 140 5.75 -4.52 12.27
CA ASP A 140 6.49 -5.53 11.51
C ASP A 140 5.86 -6.94 11.64
N ILE A 141 6.51 -7.93 11.03
CA ILE A 141 6.07 -9.34 11.07
C ILE A 141 6.02 -9.91 12.49
N TRP A 142 6.78 -9.34 13.43
CA TRP A 142 6.88 -9.84 14.80
C TRP A 142 5.77 -9.25 15.66
N SER A 143 5.69 -7.92 15.67
CA SER A 143 4.72 -7.14 16.43
C SER A 143 3.29 -7.41 15.98
N LEU A 144 3.02 -7.51 14.67
CA LEU A 144 1.68 -7.89 14.20
C LEU A 144 1.33 -9.32 14.63
N ASN A 145 2.28 -10.25 14.52
CA ASN A 145 2.05 -11.64 14.90
C ASN A 145 1.71 -11.81 16.39
N GLU A 146 2.41 -11.09 17.28
CA GLU A 146 2.08 -11.10 18.70
C GLU A 146 0.69 -10.48 18.96
N LYS A 147 0.31 -9.42 18.24
CA LYS A 147 -1.04 -8.84 18.33
C LYS A 147 -2.12 -9.80 17.85
N VAL A 148 -1.91 -10.51 16.74
CA VAL A 148 -2.85 -11.54 16.24
C VAL A 148 -3.03 -12.65 17.26
N LYS A 149 -1.92 -13.17 17.83
CA LYS A 149 -1.98 -14.21 18.87
C LYS A 149 -2.65 -13.75 20.16
N ALA A 150 -2.53 -12.47 20.52
CA ALA A 150 -3.17 -11.89 21.69
C ALA A 150 -4.67 -11.65 21.53
N ASN A 151 -5.20 -11.69 20.29
CA ASN A 151 -6.60 -11.40 19.98
C ASN A 151 -7.22 -12.57 19.17
N PRO A 152 -7.32 -13.77 19.77
CA PRO A 152 -7.89 -14.92 19.07
C PRO A 152 -9.35 -14.65 18.68
N GLY A 153 -9.73 -15.06 17.46
CA GLY A 153 -11.09 -14.88 16.93
C GLY A 153 -11.32 -13.57 16.18
N TYR A 154 -10.38 -12.61 16.24
CA TYR A 154 -10.42 -11.41 15.41
C TYR A 154 -9.63 -11.61 14.12
N SER A 155 -10.10 -11.01 13.03
CA SER A 155 -9.33 -10.95 11.80
C SER A 155 -8.07 -10.11 12.02
N TYR A 156 -6.93 -10.54 11.45
CA TYR A 156 -5.72 -9.72 11.48
C TYR A 156 -5.93 -8.34 10.84
N ARG A 157 -6.88 -8.23 9.90
CA ARG A 157 -7.25 -6.96 9.26
C ARG A 157 -7.91 -6.00 10.25
N ASP A 158 -8.80 -6.48 11.12
CA ASP A 158 -9.39 -5.66 12.19
C ASP A 158 -8.33 -5.19 13.19
N ILE A 159 -7.36 -6.05 13.50
CA ILE A 159 -6.23 -5.71 14.39
C ILE A 159 -5.34 -4.64 13.76
N VAL A 160 -5.06 -4.73 12.46
CA VAL A 160 -4.30 -3.72 11.71
C VAL A 160 -5.07 -2.40 11.64
N TRP A 161 -6.38 -2.46 11.39
CA TRP A 161 -7.26 -1.29 11.39
C TRP A 161 -7.26 -0.57 12.75
N GLU A 162 -7.47 -1.31 13.84
CA GLU A 162 -7.43 -0.77 15.20
C GLU A 162 -6.06 -0.13 15.50
N TYR A 163 -4.97 -0.78 15.07
CA TYR A 163 -3.62 -0.24 15.23
C TYR A 163 -3.44 1.10 14.53
N MET A 164 -3.82 1.19 13.25
CA MET A 164 -3.74 2.45 12.48
C MET A 164 -4.63 3.53 13.10
N ASN A 165 -5.83 3.18 13.53
CA ASN A 165 -6.74 4.13 14.16
C ASN A 165 -6.20 4.70 15.49
N LYS A 166 -5.58 3.85 16.34
CA LYS A 166 -4.91 4.34 17.56
C LYS A 166 -3.73 5.26 17.22
N LYS A 167 -3.01 4.95 16.15
CA LYS A 167 -1.85 5.71 15.69
C LYS A 167 -2.24 7.07 15.09
N SER A 168 -3.29 7.13 14.28
CA SER A 168 -3.84 8.40 13.76
C SER A 168 -4.30 9.30 14.91
N LEU A 169 -5.01 8.76 15.90
CA LEU A 169 -5.43 9.50 17.09
C LEU A 169 -4.24 10.03 17.91
N LYS A 170 -3.13 9.29 17.96
CA LYS A 170 -1.89 9.76 18.59
C LYS A 170 -1.34 10.98 17.83
N TYR A 171 -1.21 10.92 16.52
CA TYR A 171 -0.68 12.04 15.72
C TYR A 171 -1.55 13.28 15.85
N TYR A 172 -2.87 13.12 15.75
CA TYR A 172 -3.81 14.21 15.91
C TYR A 172 -3.62 14.90 17.27
N LYS A 173 -3.49 14.13 18.37
CA LYS A 173 -3.28 14.68 19.73
C LYS A 173 -1.97 15.44 19.92
N HIS A 174 -0.95 15.15 19.13
CA HIS A 174 0.37 15.79 19.21
C HIS A 174 0.55 16.89 18.14
N SER A 175 -0.52 17.27 17.43
CA SER A 175 -0.46 18.22 16.30
C SER A 175 0.48 17.78 15.17
N ASP A 176 0.70 16.48 15.02
CA ASP A 176 1.50 15.89 13.93
C ASP A 176 0.61 15.68 12.69
N PHE A 177 0.07 16.76 12.12
CA PHE A 177 -0.97 16.66 11.10
C PHE A 177 -0.50 16.05 9.78
N GLY A 178 0.79 16.21 9.43
CA GLY A 178 1.38 15.52 8.28
C GLY A 178 1.43 14.00 8.48
N MET A 179 1.79 13.54 9.68
CA MET A 179 1.75 12.12 10.03
C MET A 179 0.33 11.57 10.13
N TYR A 180 -0.59 12.36 10.69
CA TYR A 180 -2.02 12.03 10.71
C TYR A 180 -2.55 11.82 9.28
N ARG A 181 -2.30 12.79 8.40
CA ARG A 181 -2.67 12.73 6.98
C ARG A 181 -2.12 11.49 6.29
N ASN A 182 -0.84 11.18 6.48
CA ASN A 182 -0.23 9.98 5.90
C ASN A 182 -0.87 8.68 6.44
N CYS A 183 -1.19 8.66 7.73
CA CYS A 183 -1.89 7.53 8.33
C CYS A 183 -3.31 7.37 7.74
N ARG A 184 -4.06 8.46 7.55
CA ARG A 184 -5.40 8.42 6.92
C ARG A 184 -5.32 7.95 5.46
N LEU A 185 -4.29 8.35 4.71
CA LEU A 185 -4.07 7.82 3.37
C LEU A 185 -3.83 6.30 3.39
N SER A 186 -2.94 5.81 4.27
CA SER A 186 -2.72 4.37 4.43
C SER A 186 -3.98 3.62 4.85
N MET A 187 -4.84 4.23 5.68
CA MET A 187 -6.15 3.69 6.06
C MET A 187 -7.13 3.66 4.89
N ALA A 188 -7.14 4.69 4.03
CA ALA A 188 -7.97 4.71 2.82
C ALA A 188 -7.59 3.56 1.87
N GLU A 189 -6.30 3.44 1.54
CA GLU A 189 -5.77 2.34 0.73
C GLU A 189 -6.05 0.98 1.36
N PHE A 190 -6.19 0.92 2.69
CA PHE A 190 -6.48 -0.33 3.40
C PHE A 190 -7.88 -0.82 3.13
N LEU A 191 -8.81 0.12 3.14
CA LEU A 191 -10.20 -0.15 2.85
C LEU A 191 -10.42 -0.40 1.35
N GLU A 192 -9.70 0.28 0.46
CA GLU A 192 -9.72 -0.01 -0.99
C GLU A 192 -9.29 -1.46 -1.28
N GLU A 193 -8.23 -1.97 -0.62
CA GLU A 193 -7.82 -3.37 -0.73
C GLU A 193 -8.88 -4.37 -0.23
N GLU A 194 -9.81 -3.93 0.60
CA GLU A 194 -10.95 -4.71 1.07
C GLU A 194 -12.22 -4.52 0.22
N GLY A 195 -12.17 -3.66 -0.82
CA GLY A 195 -13.33 -3.26 -1.61
C GLY A 195 -14.34 -2.39 -0.85
N LYS A 196 -13.91 -1.74 0.24
CA LYS A 196 -14.72 -0.86 1.10
C LYS A 196 -14.59 0.61 0.67
N ASP A 197 -14.89 0.89 -0.60
CA ASP A 197 -14.58 2.18 -1.24
C ASP A 197 -15.26 3.38 -0.54
N ASP A 198 -16.50 3.22 -0.05
CA ASP A 198 -17.20 4.29 0.67
C ASP A 198 -16.50 4.63 2.00
N SER A 199 -15.95 3.63 2.69
CA SER A 199 -15.18 3.85 3.91
C SER A 199 -13.80 4.43 3.60
N ALA A 200 -13.18 4.01 2.50
CA ALA A 200 -11.92 4.58 2.03
C ALA A 200 -12.08 6.07 1.74
N PHE A 201 -13.18 6.46 1.07
CA PHE A 201 -13.48 7.84 0.75
C PHE A 201 -13.61 8.74 1.97
N ILE A 202 -14.14 8.24 3.10
CA ILE A 202 -14.17 8.98 4.37
C ILE A 202 -12.76 9.39 4.80
N ASN A 203 -11.80 8.47 4.70
CA ASN A 203 -10.41 8.74 5.04
C ASN A 203 -9.76 9.70 4.04
N LEU A 204 -10.08 9.58 2.75
CA LEU A 204 -9.60 10.51 1.71
C LEU A 204 -10.12 11.93 1.90
N ALA A 205 -11.38 12.10 2.30
CA ALA A 205 -11.94 13.43 2.59
C ALA A 205 -11.17 14.14 3.71
N GLU A 206 -10.74 13.41 4.75
CA GLU A 206 -9.88 13.97 5.79
C GLU A 206 -8.45 14.25 5.28
N VAL A 207 -7.90 13.42 4.39
CA VAL A 207 -6.62 13.72 3.72
C VAL A 207 -6.72 15.03 2.95
N VAL A 208 -7.76 15.21 2.13
CA VAL A 208 -8.02 16.46 1.38
C VAL A 208 -8.16 17.63 2.34
N ARG A 209 -8.89 17.46 3.44
CA ARG A 209 -9.07 18.51 4.45
C ARG A 209 -7.73 18.96 5.04
N ILE A 210 -6.79 18.04 5.29
CA ILE A 210 -5.45 18.39 5.76
C ILE A 210 -4.58 18.99 4.65
N ASP A 211 -4.59 18.42 3.44
CA ASP A 211 -3.79 18.91 2.32
C ASP A 211 -4.13 20.39 1.97
N LEU A 212 -5.39 20.80 2.16
CA LEU A 212 -5.85 22.17 1.90
C LEU A 212 -5.82 23.10 3.13
N ASN A 213 -5.59 22.63 4.35
CA ASN A 213 -5.74 23.51 5.53
C ASN A 213 -4.46 24.23 5.98
N GLY A 214 -3.28 23.88 5.43
CA GLY A 214 -1.99 24.48 5.77
C GLY A 214 -1.31 23.92 7.04
N LEU A 215 -1.86 22.89 7.68
CA LEU A 215 -1.28 22.28 8.88
C LEU A 215 -0.06 21.40 8.56
N SER A 216 0.94 21.44 9.44
CA SER A 216 2.16 20.64 9.36
C SER A 216 2.40 19.85 10.67
N ASN A 217 3.53 19.13 10.76
CA ASN A 217 3.86 18.42 12.00
C ASN A 217 4.38 19.39 13.06
N GLY A 218 3.87 19.27 14.29
CA GLY A 218 4.19 20.20 15.37
C GLY A 218 3.61 21.59 15.17
N PHE A 219 2.50 21.71 14.42
CA PHE A 219 1.86 22.99 14.12
C PHE A 219 1.61 23.82 15.38
N ASN A 220 2.06 25.09 15.34
CA ASN A 220 1.84 26.09 16.36
C ASN A 220 1.20 27.34 15.73
N MET A 221 0.20 27.90 16.40
CA MET A 221 -0.48 29.13 15.96
C MET A 221 0.42 30.36 16.02
N GLU A 222 1.43 30.36 16.90
CA GLU A 222 2.36 31.51 17.06
C GLU A 222 3.22 31.74 15.81
N ASP A 223 3.49 30.69 15.03
CA ASP A 223 4.33 30.74 13.83
C ASP A 223 3.51 30.92 12.55
N LEU A 224 2.21 31.27 12.66
CA LEU A 224 1.28 31.25 11.53
C LEU A 224 1.54 32.40 10.54
N SER A 225 1.86 33.59 11.03
CA SER A 225 2.19 34.77 10.19
C SER A 225 3.41 34.50 9.30
N ASP A 226 4.42 33.83 9.86
CA ASP A 226 5.66 33.47 9.16
C ASP A 226 5.46 32.43 8.04
N GLN A 227 4.26 31.84 7.96
CA GLN A 227 3.90 30.82 6.96
C GLN A 227 3.02 31.36 5.84
N ALA A 228 2.62 32.64 5.85
CA ALA A 228 1.72 33.24 4.86
C ALA A 228 2.21 33.04 3.41
N ASP A 229 3.51 33.22 3.16
CA ASP A 229 4.15 33.04 1.85
C ASP A 229 4.07 31.59 1.32
N ARG A 230 3.83 30.60 2.19
CA ARG A 230 3.66 29.20 1.77
C ARG A 230 2.24 28.88 1.35
N PHE A 231 1.27 29.72 1.70
CA PHE A 231 -0.15 29.47 1.46
C PHE A 231 -0.66 30.15 0.20
N PHE A 232 -0.04 31.24 -0.23
CA PHE A 232 -0.50 32.06 -1.34
C PHE A 232 0.65 32.57 -2.21
N PRO A 233 0.44 32.82 -3.52
CA PRO A 233 -0.77 32.58 -4.32
C PRO A 233 -0.99 31.11 -4.67
N TYR A 234 -2.08 30.77 -5.41
CA TYR A 234 -2.34 29.38 -5.79
C TYR A 234 -1.14 28.79 -6.54
N SER A 235 -0.52 29.49 -7.51
CA SER A 235 0.64 28.94 -8.24
C SER A 235 1.78 28.41 -7.36
N GLU A 236 2.02 29.02 -6.19
CA GLU A 236 3.16 28.72 -5.31
C GLU A 236 2.76 28.02 -4.00
N SER A 237 1.45 27.88 -3.75
CA SER A 237 0.95 27.34 -2.49
C SER A 237 1.33 25.88 -2.26
N GLN A 238 1.64 25.59 -0.99
CA GLN A 238 1.79 24.24 -0.45
C GLN A 238 0.45 23.63 -0.01
N ALA A 239 -0.60 24.43 0.19
CA ALA A 239 -1.90 23.98 0.65
C ALA A 239 -2.77 23.49 -0.52
N LYS A 240 -2.29 22.50 -1.27
CA LYS A 240 -2.93 21.92 -2.47
C LYS A 240 -3.16 20.44 -2.29
N MET A 241 -4.15 19.90 -2.99
CA MET A 241 -4.35 18.46 -3.02
C MET A 241 -3.24 17.78 -3.86
N ALA A 242 -2.68 16.70 -3.32
CA ALA A 242 -1.66 15.95 -4.06
C ALA A 242 -2.27 15.25 -5.29
N PRO A 243 -1.57 15.20 -6.45
CA PRO A 243 -2.13 14.63 -7.69
C PRO A 243 -2.60 13.17 -7.58
N GLY A 244 -1.97 12.37 -6.72
CA GLY A 244 -2.41 10.99 -6.44
C GLY A 244 -3.75 10.92 -5.70
N ILE A 245 -4.02 11.89 -4.82
CA ILE A 245 -5.28 11.99 -4.09
C ILE A 245 -6.39 12.47 -5.02
N MET A 246 -6.12 13.49 -5.85
CA MET A 246 -7.05 13.96 -6.89
C MET A 246 -7.54 12.81 -7.77
N LYS A 247 -6.62 11.96 -8.26
CA LYS A 247 -6.97 10.78 -9.05
C LYS A 247 -7.85 9.78 -8.31
N LYS A 248 -7.63 9.58 -7.01
CA LYS A 248 -8.46 8.70 -6.18
C LYS A 248 -9.88 9.27 -5.99
N ILE A 249 -10.00 10.57 -5.74
CA ILE A 249 -11.29 11.26 -5.64
C ILE A 249 -12.06 11.19 -6.96
N GLN A 250 -11.41 11.51 -8.08
CA GLN A 250 -12.01 11.45 -9.42
C GLN A 250 -12.44 10.02 -9.80
N LYS A 251 -11.62 9.01 -9.46
CA LYS A 251 -11.98 7.60 -9.64
C LYS A 251 -13.26 7.27 -8.87
N TYR A 252 -13.33 7.60 -7.58
CA TYR A 252 -14.52 7.35 -6.77
C TYR A 252 -15.75 8.08 -7.33
N GLN A 253 -15.61 9.35 -7.70
CA GLN A 253 -16.68 10.13 -8.34
C GLN A 253 -17.23 9.43 -9.58
N THR A 254 -16.34 8.97 -10.45
CA THR A 254 -16.70 8.25 -11.69
C THR A 254 -17.38 6.91 -11.40
N GLU A 255 -16.84 6.11 -10.48
CA GLU A 255 -17.39 4.79 -10.13
C GLU A 255 -18.76 4.88 -9.46
N LYS A 256 -19.05 5.99 -8.78
CA LYS A 256 -20.34 6.26 -8.13
C LYS A 256 -21.30 7.07 -8.99
N ASP A 257 -20.91 7.42 -10.23
CA ASP A 257 -21.70 8.25 -11.15
C ASP A 257 -22.17 9.57 -10.50
N MET A 258 -21.28 10.21 -9.73
CA MET A 258 -21.59 11.42 -8.97
C MET A 258 -21.34 12.69 -9.80
N SER A 259 -22.31 13.60 -9.79
CA SER A 259 -22.12 14.97 -10.25
C SER A 259 -21.14 15.74 -9.35
N ASP A 260 -20.60 16.85 -9.86
CA ASP A 260 -19.71 17.73 -9.08
C ASP A 260 -20.40 18.28 -7.83
N ASP A 261 -21.70 18.57 -7.90
CA ASP A 261 -22.46 19.07 -6.75
C ASP A 261 -22.64 17.99 -5.68
N GLU A 262 -22.90 16.74 -6.07
CA GLU A 262 -22.96 15.62 -5.14
C GLU A 262 -21.59 15.35 -4.50
N LEU A 263 -20.50 15.44 -5.28
CA LEU A 263 -19.15 15.29 -4.77
C LEU A 263 -18.84 16.37 -3.73
N LYS A 264 -19.12 17.64 -4.04
CA LYS A 264 -18.93 18.76 -3.10
C LYS A 264 -19.73 18.55 -1.82
N LEU A 265 -21.03 18.25 -1.91
CA LEU A 265 -21.88 18.05 -0.74
C LEU A 265 -21.37 16.91 0.15
N LYS A 266 -20.91 15.81 -0.45
CA LYS A 266 -20.34 14.67 0.28
C LYS A 266 -19.02 15.06 0.96
N LEU A 267 -18.14 15.78 0.25
CA LEU A 267 -16.88 16.27 0.83
C LEU A 267 -17.16 17.23 1.99
N ILE A 268 -18.11 18.16 1.84
CA ILE A 268 -18.49 19.10 2.89
C ILE A 268 -18.98 18.37 4.14
N ASP A 269 -19.90 17.41 4.01
CA ASP A 269 -20.39 16.61 5.13
C ASP A 269 -19.24 15.87 5.86
N LEU A 270 -18.35 15.24 5.10
CA LEU A 270 -17.26 14.45 5.67
C LEU A 270 -16.17 15.33 6.32
N MET A 271 -15.76 16.40 5.65
CA MET A 271 -14.72 17.30 6.15
C MET A 271 -15.16 18.06 7.40
N ASN A 272 -16.45 18.37 7.55
CA ASN A 272 -17.01 18.98 8.76
C ASN A 272 -16.90 18.09 10.01
N ARG A 273 -16.67 16.78 9.85
CA ARG A 273 -16.50 15.85 10.99
C ARG A 273 -15.13 15.99 11.65
N LEU A 274 -14.15 16.53 10.92
CA LEU A 274 -12.79 16.74 11.42
C LEU A 274 -12.65 18.16 11.97
N GLN A 275 -12.58 18.25 13.29
CA GLN A 275 -12.21 19.50 13.97
C GLN A 275 -10.72 19.75 13.78
N LEU A 276 -10.32 21.00 13.60
CA LEU A 276 -8.93 21.39 13.39
C LEU A 276 -8.63 22.68 14.14
N PRO A 277 -7.40 22.88 14.64
CA PRO A 277 -7.04 24.10 15.35
C PRO A 277 -6.96 25.32 14.42
N PHE A 278 -6.76 25.10 13.12
CA PHE A 278 -6.67 26.13 12.10
C PHE A 278 -7.15 25.56 10.76
N SER A 279 -7.67 26.45 9.90
CA SER A 279 -8.04 26.09 8.55
C SER A 279 -7.90 27.29 7.60
N LEU A 280 -7.01 27.15 6.61
CA LEU A 280 -6.81 28.17 5.58
C LEU A 280 -8.08 28.45 4.76
N PHE A 281 -8.75 27.39 4.30
CA PHE A 281 -10.03 27.47 3.58
C PHE A 281 -11.20 27.06 4.46
N THR A 282 -12.37 27.67 4.22
CA THR A 282 -13.63 27.09 4.71
C THR A 282 -13.85 25.69 4.11
N VAL A 283 -14.75 24.90 4.70
CA VAL A 283 -15.02 23.55 4.19
C VAL A 283 -15.61 23.59 2.79
N GLU A 284 -16.44 24.60 2.52
CA GLU A 284 -17.05 24.88 1.22
C GLU A 284 -15.98 25.27 0.19
N GLU A 285 -15.10 26.22 0.51
CA GLU A 285 -13.98 26.60 -0.37
C GLU A 285 -13.05 25.41 -0.66
N ALA A 286 -12.80 24.54 0.32
CA ALA A 286 -12.00 23.34 0.13
C ALA A 286 -12.67 22.35 -0.83
N ALA A 287 -13.98 22.13 -0.70
CA ALA A 287 -14.73 21.25 -1.60
C ALA A 287 -14.83 21.82 -3.03
N GLU A 288 -15.03 23.13 -3.16
CA GLU A 288 -14.98 23.82 -4.46
C GLU A 288 -13.60 23.69 -5.12
N SER A 289 -12.53 23.88 -4.35
CA SER A 289 -11.15 23.72 -4.84
C SER A 289 -10.90 22.33 -5.39
N VAL A 290 -11.46 21.28 -4.78
CA VAL A 290 -11.32 19.89 -5.28
C VAL A 290 -11.91 19.74 -6.68
N VAL A 291 -13.12 20.26 -6.91
CA VAL A 291 -13.76 20.20 -8.24
C VAL A 291 -12.99 21.05 -9.25
N MET A 292 -12.55 22.23 -8.86
CA MET A 292 -11.74 23.08 -9.73
C MET A 292 -10.39 22.45 -10.10
N GLU A 293 -9.74 21.75 -9.16
CA GLU A 293 -8.52 21.01 -9.44
C GLU A 293 -8.77 19.85 -10.41
N ILE A 294 -9.87 19.10 -10.26
CA ILE A 294 -10.26 18.01 -11.17
C ILE A 294 -10.45 18.53 -12.61
N HIS A 295 -11.03 19.72 -12.77
CA HIS A 295 -11.28 20.34 -14.08
C HIS A 295 -10.16 21.25 -14.56
N GLU A 296 -9.05 21.33 -13.82
CA GLU A 296 -7.93 22.24 -14.09
C GLU A 296 -8.34 23.74 -14.20
N ASP A 297 -9.38 24.16 -13.48
CA ASP A 297 -9.87 25.55 -13.43
C ASP A 297 -8.95 26.44 -12.58
N LYS A 298 -7.83 26.84 -13.19
CA LYS A 298 -6.83 27.71 -12.55
C LYS A 298 -7.38 29.09 -12.20
N GLU A 299 -8.28 29.65 -13.01
CA GLU A 299 -8.84 30.97 -12.74
C GLU A 299 -9.77 30.95 -11.52
N GLY A 300 -10.58 29.89 -11.37
CA GLY A 300 -11.38 29.64 -10.18
C GLY A 300 -10.52 29.49 -8.93
N LEU A 301 -9.47 28.67 -9.01
CA LEU A 301 -8.54 28.45 -7.89
C LEU A 301 -7.85 29.74 -7.45
N GLU A 302 -7.35 30.56 -8.37
CA GLU A 302 -6.73 31.86 -8.03
C GLU A 302 -7.72 32.81 -7.33
N LYS A 303 -9.02 32.73 -7.64
CA LYS A 303 -10.05 33.52 -6.94
C LYS A 303 -10.29 33.02 -5.52
N ILE A 304 -10.40 31.70 -5.33
CA ILE A 304 -10.56 31.10 -3.98
C ILE A 304 -9.37 31.45 -3.10
N TYR A 305 -8.14 31.31 -3.61
CA TYR A 305 -6.93 31.58 -2.84
C TYR A 305 -6.81 33.06 -2.47
N ARG A 306 -7.16 33.98 -3.36
CA ARG A 306 -7.19 35.41 -3.04
C ARG A 306 -8.18 35.74 -1.94
N LYS A 307 -9.39 35.18 -2.00
CA LYS A 307 -10.42 35.34 -0.97
C LYS A 307 -9.96 34.79 0.38
N ALA A 308 -9.31 33.62 0.39
CA ALA A 308 -8.75 33.04 1.60
C ALA A 308 -7.59 33.88 2.16
N LYS A 309 -6.76 34.48 1.28
CA LYS A 309 -5.69 35.41 1.67
C LYS A 309 -6.23 36.66 2.35
N GLU A 310 -7.23 37.32 1.76
CA GLU A 310 -7.85 38.51 2.36
C GLU A 310 -8.43 38.23 3.76
N ARG A 311 -9.03 37.04 3.95
CA ARG A 311 -9.50 36.59 5.26
C ARG A 311 -8.35 36.33 6.23
N PHE A 312 -7.30 35.64 5.77
CA PHE A 312 -6.12 35.33 6.58
C PHE A 312 -5.42 36.61 7.06
N GLU A 313 -5.17 37.56 6.16
CA GLU A 313 -4.52 38.84 6.48
C GLU A 313 -5.34 39.65 7.49
N GLY A 314 -6.68 39.67 7.35
CA GLY A 314 -7.57 40.36 8.27
C GLY A 314 -7.65 39.75 9.68
N GLU A 315 -7.35 38.46 9.83
CA GLU A 315 -7.41 37.74 11.11
C GLU A 315 -6.05 37.67 11.83
N TYR A 316 -4.93 37.54 11.09
CA TYR A 316 -3.64 37.12 11.66
C TYR A 316 -2.46 38.05 11.37
N ASP A 317 -2.59 39.06 10.51
CA ASP A 317 -1.46 39.85 10.00
C ASP A 317 -1.43 41.30 10.58
N ASN A 318 -1.83 41.45 11.85
CA ASN A 318 -1.78 42.72 12.60
C ASN A 318 -0.46 42.95 13.34
#